data_AF-Q24XI4-F1
#
_entry.id   AF-Q24XI4-F1
#
_cell.length_a   1.000
_cell.length_b   1.000
_cell.length_c   1.000
_cell.angle_alpha   90.00
_cell.angle_beta   90.00
_cell.angle_gamma   90.00
#
_symmetry.space_group_name_H-M   'P 1'
#
loop_
_entity.id
_entity.type
_entity.pdbx_description
1 polymer ?
#
loop_
_entity_poly.entity_id
_entity_poly.type
_entity_poly.pdbx_seq_one_letter_code
_entity_poly.pdbx_strand_id
1 'polypeptide(L)'
;MEDIVAGGKEEVRKRPRYRDAYYAGGYPPENEGVCTDVIWRALHHAGYDLKAMIDEDIRQNTALYPRVDEGRDANIDFRRVQNLKVFFQRHGQELTTEVIANDVDNLSQWQPGDIVTFALPHEHIAIISDRRRPDGVPFILHNGGPVASEEDRLLSWPSPITGHYRFPKFDGALMETAG
;
A
#
# COMPACT_ATOMS: atom_id res chain seq x y z
N MET A 1 12.62 -6.06 -1.90
CA MET A 1 11.19 -5.78 -2.12
C MET A 1 10.42 -6.99 -2.64
N GLU A 2 11.10 -8.04 -3.12
CA GLU A 2 10.50 -9.37 -3.30
C GLU A 2 9.68 -9.81 -2.07
N ASP A 3 10.10 -9.42 -0.87
CA ASP A 3 9.41 -9.73 0.39
C ASP A 3 8.01 -9.08 0.51
N ILE A 4 7.82 -7.85 0.00
CA ILE A 4 6.52 -7.16 -0.02
C ILE A 4 5.61 -7.85 -1.04
N VAL A 5 6.13 -8.16 -2.23
CA VAL A 5 5.37 -8.88 -3.26
C VAL A 5 4.97 -10.27 -2.77
N ALA A 6 5.87 -10.98 -2.09
CA ALA A 6 5.59 -12.29 -1.50
C ALA A 6 4.43 -12.23 -0.50
N GLY A 7 4.43 -11.25 0.41
CA GLY A 7 3.35 -11.04 1.35
C GLY A 7 2.03 -10.64 0.68
N GLY A 8 2.07 -9.76 -0.32
CA GLY A 8 0.90 -9.42 -1.12
C GLY A 8 0.32 -10.63 -1.88
N LYS A 9 1.17 -11.49 -2.43
CA LYS A 9 0.75 -12.74 -3.08
C LYS A 9 0.21 -13.77 -2.09
N GLU A 10 0.77 -13.85 -0.88
CA GLU A 10 0.21 -14.68 0.19
C GLU A 10 -1.22 -14.23 0.52
N GLU A 11 -1.43 -12.92 0.64
CA GLU A 11 -2.74 -12.35 0.90
C GLU A 11 -3.76 -12.66 -0.22
N VAL A 12 -3.36 -12.50 -1.48
CA VAL A 12 -4.19 -12.88 -2.64
C VAL A 12 -4.54 -14.37 -2.60
N ARG A 13 -3.61 -15.25 -2.19
CA ARG A 13 -3.89 -16.70 -2.05
C ARG A 13 -4.90 -17.00 -0.93
N LYS A 14 -4.88 -16.25 0.17
CA LYS A 14 -5.85 -16.38 1.27
C LYS A 14 -7.26 -15.94 0.85
N ARG A 15 -7.38 -15.11 -0.18
CA ARG A 15 -8.65 -14.60 -0.73
C ARG A 15 -9.57 -13.99 0.34
N PRO A 16 -9.06 -13.10 1.22
CA PRO A 16 -9.90 -12.39 2.17
C PRO A 16 -11.04 -11.68 1.44
N ARG A 17 -12.26 -11.77 1.99
CA ARG A 17 -13.42 -11.07 1.44
C ARG A 17 -13.30 -9.57 1.69
N TYR A 18 -13.75 -8.77 0.73
CA TYR A 18 -13.85 -7.34 0.96
C TYR A 18 -14.85 -7.04 2.08
N ARG A 19 -14.37 -6.43 3.16
CA ARG A 19 -15.20 -5.95 4.26
C ARG A 19 -14.60 -4.70 4.88
N ASP A 20 -15.28 -3.59 4.67
CA ASP A 20 -14.98 -2.34 5.35
C ASP A 20 -15.60 -2.34 6.75
N ALA A 21 -14.73 -2.43 7.76
CA ALA A 21 -15.12 -2.47 9.16
C ALA A 21 -14.00 -1.97 10.08
N TYR A 22 -14.42 -1.49 11.24
CA TYR A 22 -13.54 -1.14 12.34
C TYR A 22 -13.22 -2.37 13.21
N TYR A 23 -11.98 -2.49 13.67
CA TYR A 23 -11.55 -3.57 14.56
C TYR A 23 -10.83 -2.98 15.77
N ALA A 24 -11.27 -3.35 16.97
CA ALA A 24 -10.54 -3.03 18.19
C ALA A 24 -9.16 -3.73 18.14
N GLY A 25 -8.07 -2.96 18.30
CA GLY A 25 -6.70 -3.44 18.07
C GLY A 25 -6.20 -3.25 16.64
N GLY A 26 -7.08 -2.85 15.72
CA GLY A 26 -6.77 -2.39 14.36
C GLY A 26 -6.67 -3.46 13.29
N TYR A 27 -6.48 -4.73 13.65
CA TYR A 27 -6.24 -5.79 12.68
C TYR A 27 -7.51 -6.60 12.37
N PRO A 28 -7.97 -6.66 11.09
CA PRO A 28 -9.04 -7.57 10.68
C PRO A 28 -8.60 -9.04 10.77
N PRO A 29 -9.55 -9.99 10.91
CA PRO A 29 -9.25 -11.42 10.84
C PRO A 29 -8.75 -11.81 9.43
N GLU A 30 -8.05 -12.93 9.33
CA GLU A 30 -7.34 -13.32 8.10
C GLU A 30 -8.24 -13.43 6.86
N ASN A 31 -9.51 -13.75 7.03
CA ASN A 31 -10.47 -14.02 5.96
C ASN A 31 -11.22 -12.78 5.45
N GLU A 32 -10.92 -11.58 5.94
CA GLU A 32 -11.54 -10.34 5.46
C GLU A 32 -10.60 -9.13 5.57
N GLY A 33 -10.93 -8.07 4.85
CA GLY A 33 -10.18 -6.81 4.87
C GLY A 33 -10.52 -5.92 3.68
N VAL A 34 -9.82 -4.81 3.54
CA VAL A 34 -9.91 -3.85 2.43
C VAL A 34 -8.55 -3.67 1.75
N CYS A 35 -8.45 -2.72 0.83
CA CYS A 35 -7.23 -2.46 0.06
C CYS A 35 -6.00 -2.14 0.93
N THR A 36 -6.17 -1.35 1.99
CA THR A 36 -5.10 -1.02 2.95
C THR A 36 -4.65 -2.23 3.77
N ASP A 37 -5.51 -3.24 3.92
CA ASP A 37 -5.16 -4.47 4.63
C ASP A 37 -4.15 -5.33 3.86
N VAL A 38 -4.20 -5.30 2.53
CA VAL A 38 -3.18 -5.92 1.68
C VAL A 38 -1.81 -5.26 1.91
N ILE A 39 -1.80 -3.93 2.12
CA ILE A 39 -0.56 -3.17 2.29
C ILE A 39 0.13 -3.51 3.60
N TRP A 40 -0.57 -3.42 4.74
CA TRP A 40 0.07 -3.70 6.02
C TRP A 40 0.43 -5.18 6.17
N ARG A 41 -0.36 -6.12 5.63
CA ARG A 41 -0.02 -7.55 5.66
C ARG A 41 1.23 -7.86 4.83
N ALA A 42 1.35 -7.24 3.65
CA ALA A 42 2.53 -7.37 2.81
C ALA A 42 3.79 -6.77 3.46
N LEU A 43 3.66 -5.59 4.06
CA LEU A 43 4.76 -4.96 4.80
C LEU A 43 5.11 -5.75 6.06
N HIS A 44 4.13 -6.29 6.79
CA HIS A 44 4.38 -7.15 7.94
C HIS A 44 5.15 -8.41 7.56
N HIS A 45 4.76 -9.07 6.45
CA HIS A 45 5.51 -10.19 5.89
C HIS A 45 6.96 -9.80 5.54
N ALA A 46 7.18 -8.57 5.08
CA ALA A 46 8.52 -8.04 4.78
C ALA A 46 9.30 -7.52 6.01
N GLY A 47 8.77 -7.68 7.22
CA GLY A 47 9.43 -7.34 8.48
C GLY A 47 9.11 -5.95 9.06
N TYR A 48 8.25 -5.17 8.42
CA TYR A 48 7.87 -3.84 8.92
C TYR A 48 6.67 -3.90 9.88
N ASP A 49 6.63 -2.98 10.84
CA ASP A 49 5.43 -2.69 11.62
C ASP A 49 4.81 -1.38 11.15
N LEU A 50 3.99 -1.44 10.08
CA LEU A 50 3.37 -0.25 9.49
C LEU A 50 2.51 0.52 10.51
N LYS A 51 1.84 -0.18 11.42
CA LYS A 51 0.97 0.44 12.43
C LYS A 51 1.82 1.26 13.41
N ALA A 52 2.91 0.70 13.93
CA ALA A 52 3.81 1.43 14.82
C ALA A 52 4.50 2.60 14.10
N MET A 53 4.96 2.38 12.86
CA MET A 53 5.66 3.40 12.08
C MET A 53 4.78 4.61 11.77
N ILE A 54 3.52 4.39 11.39
CA ILE A 54 2.60 5.50 11.10
C ILE A 54 2.09 6.18 12.38
N ASP A 55 1.84 5.43 13.46
CA ASP A 55 1.43 6.03 14.74
C ASP A 55 2.51 6.97 15.28
N GLU A 56 3.78 6.57 15.19
CA GLU A 56 4.90 7.43 15.56
C GLU A 56 5.02 8.64 14.63
N ASP A 57 4.95 8.47 13.30
CA ASP A 57 5.06 9.62 12.39
C ASP A 57 3.89 10.60 12.56
N ILE A 58 2.66 10.11 12.78
CA ILE A 58 1.49 10.94 13.10
C ILE A 58 1.72 11.68 14.42
N ARG A 59 2.20 11.01 15.47
CA ARG A 59 2.44 11.64 16.77
C ARG A 59 3.39 12.84 16.68
N GLN A 60 4.38 12.76 15.79
CA GLN A 60 5.37 13.82 15.58
C GLN A 60 4.90 14.89 14.57
N ASN A 61 3.93 14.56 13.71
CA ASN A 61 3.58 15.38 12.55
C ASN A 61 2.06 15.49 12.32
N THR A 62 1.25 15.51 13.38
CA THR A 62 -0.23 15.44 13.32
C THR A 62 -0.85 16.34 12.25
N ALA A 63 -0.38 17.59 12.14
CA ALA A 63 -0.91 18.58 11.20
C ALA A 63 -0.74 18.23 9.71
N LEU A 64 0.10 17.25 9.37
CA LEU A 64 0.27 16.76 7.99
C LEU A 64 -0.76 15.70 7.61
N TYR A 65 -1.49 15.15 8.58
CA TYR A 65 -2.38 14.01 8.39
C TYR A 65 -3.85 14.46 8.39
N PRO A 66 -4.46 14.68 7.21
CA PRO A 66 -5.77 15.33 7.10
C PRO A 66 -6.92 14.50 7.69
N ARG A 67 -6.70 13.23 8.00
CA ARG A 67 -7.70 12.36 8.64
C ARG A 67 -7.48 12.20 10.13
N VAL A 68 -6.51 12.86 10.73
CA VAL A 68 -6.23 12.77 12.17
C VAL A 68 -6.81 13.95 12.95
N ASP A 69 -7.23 15.02 12.26
CA ASP A 69 -7.76 16.25 12.88
C ASP A 69 -8.98 16.02 13.80
N GLU A 70 -9.78 14.99 13.54
CA GLU A 70 -10.96 14.63 14.35
C GLU A 70 -10.62 13.75 15.57
N GLY A 71 -9.33 13.43 15.76
CA GLY A 71 -8.82 12.59 16.83
C GLY A 71 -8.00 11.42 16.27
N ARG A 72 -6.76 11.29 16.77
CA ARG A 72 -5.88 10.16 16.47
C ARG A 72 -6.47 8.85 16.98
N ASP A 73 -6.48 7.84 16.13
CA ASP A 73 -6.81 6.47 16.49
C ASP A 73 -5.86 5.51 15.76
N ALA A 74 -4.84 5.06 16.48
CA ALA A 74 -3.82 4.15 15.97
C ALA A 74 -4.39 2.82 15.45
N ASN A 75 -5.62 2.44 15.79
CA ASN A 75 -6.26 1.22 15.27
C ASN A 75 -6.82 1.41 13.85
N ILE A 76 -7.03 2.64 13.39
CA ILE A 76 -7.61 2.90 12.07
C ILE A 76 -6.72 3.78 11.20
N ASP A 77 -5.82 4.57 11.78
CA ASP A 77 -5.02 5.54 11.02
C ASP A 77 -4.10 4.89 9.98
N PHE A 78 -3.51 3.72 10.28
CA PHE A 78 -2.72 2.93 9.34
C PHE A 78 -3.54 2.23 8.24
N ARG A 79 -4.86 2.27 8.35
CA ARG A 79 -5.80 1.65 7.40
C ARG A 79 -6.55 2.69 6.57
N ARG A 80 -6.17 3.96 6.62
CA ARG A 80 -6.71 5.05 5.80
C ARG A 80 -5.78 5.35 4.63
N VAL A 81 -6.29 5.28 3.40
CA VAL A 81 -5.48 5.53 2.18
C VAL A 81 -4.83 6.92 2.23
N GLN A 82 -5.56 7.95 2.66
CA GLN A 82 -5.04 9.32 2.75
C GLN A 82 -3.87 9.45 3.73
N ASN A 83 -3.92 8.76 4.88
CA ASN A 83 -2.82 8.75 5.83
C ASN A 83 -1.62 7.98 5.28
N LEU A 84 -1.87 6.81 4.68
CA LEU A 84 -0.82 6.00 4.04
C LEU A 84 -0.12 6.77 2.92
N LYS A 85 -0.86 7.55 2.13
CA LYS A 85 -0.28 8.43 1.11
C LYS A 85 0.72 9.41 1.71
N VAL A 86 0.34 10.13 2.77
CA VAL A 86 1.25 11.07 3.46
C VAL A 86 2.47 10.34 4.02
N PHE A 87 2.25 9.18 4.64
CA PHE A 87 3.33 8.37 5.19
C PHE A 87 4.35 7.94 4.11
N PHE A 88 3.89 7.38 2.99
CA PHE A 88 4.77 6.93 1.91
C PHE A 88 5.46 8.09 1.18
N GLN A 89 4.83 9.27 1.09
CA GLN A 89 5.49 10.49 0.58
C GLN A 89 6.66 10.93 1.46
N ARG A 90 6.57 10.70 2.77
CA ARG A 90 7.59 11.14 3.74
C ARG A 90 8.73 10.13 3.89
N HIS A 91 8.42 8.84 3.80
CA HIS A 91 9.34 7.75 4.14
C HIS A 91 9.75 6.88 2.95
N GLY A 92 9.14 7.09 1.78
CA GLY A 92 9.49 6.42 0.53
C GLY A 92 10.07 7.38 -0.51
N GLN A 93 10.54 6.82 -1.62
CA GLN A 93 10.87 7.57 -2.82
C GLN A 93 9.60 7.73 -3.66
N GLU A 94 9.17 8.97 -3.91
CA GLU A 94 8.10 9.27 -4.88
C GLU A 94 8.61 9.14 -6.31
N LEU A 95 7.82 8.47 -7.16
CA LEU A 95 8.16 8.10 -8.53
C LEU A 95 7.12 8.65 -9.51
N THR A 96 7.36 8.46 -10.80
CA THR A 96 6.39 8.85 -11.84
C THR A 96 5.05 8.16 -11.64
N THR A 97 3.96 8.90 -11.84
CA THR A 97 2.59 8.38 -11.88
C THR A 97 2.10 8.09 -13.29
N GLU A 98 2.92 8.40 -14.30
CA GLU A 98 2.64 8.12 -15.70
C GLU A 98 3.07 6.69 -16.05
N VAL A 99 2.12 5.92 -16.59
CA VAL A 99 2.34 4.53 -17.07
C VAL A 99 2.18 4.52 -18.58
N ILE A 100 3.26 4.26 -19.30
CA ILE A 100 3.27 4.26 -20.77
C ILE A 100 3.53 2.84 -21.27
N ALA A 101 2.53 2.22 -21.90
CA ALA A 101 2.66 0.88 -22.46
C ALA A 101 3.73 0.82 -23.57
N ASN A 102 4.53 -0.25 -23.59
CA ASN A 102 5.66 -0.47 -24.50
C ASN A 102 6.83 0.52 -24.38
N ASP A 103 6.84 1.41 -23.39
CA ASP A 103 7.96 2.29 -23.09
C ASP A 103 8.85 1.66 -22.01
N VAL A 104 9.99 1.10 -22.41
CA VAL A 104 10.90 0.38 -21.51
C VAL A 104 11.48 1.30 -20.44
N ASP A 105 11.80 2.56 -20.78
CA ASP A 105 12.41 3.50 -19.86
C ASP A 105 11.40 3.93 -18.79
N ASN A 106 10.17 4.25 -19.20
CA ASN A 106 9.07 4.52 -18.28
C ASN A 106 8.78 3.31 -17.38
N LEU A 107 8.61 2.12 -17.97
CA LEU A 107 8.20 0.92 -17.25
C LEU A 107 9.29 0.36 -16.32
N SER A 108 10.56 0.70 -16.57
CA SER A 108 11.67 0.41 -15.65
C SER A 108 11.55 1.14 -14.30
N GLN A 109 10.75 2.21 -14.22
CA GLN A 109 10.52 2.92 -12.96
C GLN A 109 9.48 2.23 -12.08
N TRP A 110 8.65 1.34 -12.63
CA TRP A 110 7.59 0.64 -11.93
C TRP A 110 8.07 -0.73 -11.46
N GLN A 111 8.59 -0.84 -10.25
CA GLN A 111 9.19 -2.08 -9.76
C GLN A 111 8.25 -2.88 -8.86
N PRO A 112 8.41 -4.22 -8.82
CA PRO A 112 7.61 -5.07 -7.97
C PRO A 112 7.77 -4.67 -6.50
N GLY A 113 6.65 -4.51 -5.79
CA GLY A 113 6.61 -4.10 -4.40
C GLY A 113 6.46 -2.59 -4.18
N ASP A 114 6.53 -1.78 -5.24
CA ASP A 114 6.17 -0.37 -5.15
C ASP A 114 4.68 -0.23 -4.77
N ILE A 115 4.32 0.85 -4.10
CA ILE A 115 2.96 1.15 -3.64
C ILE A 115 2.35 2.23 -4.54
N VAL A 116 1.11 2.02 -4.99
CA VAL A 116 0.38 2.97 -5.84
C VAL A 116 -0.94 3.37 -5.20
N THR A 117 -1.30 4.65 -5.26
CA THR A 117 -2.58 5.19 -4.74
C THR A 117 -3.44 5.78 -5.84
N PHE A 118 -4.75 5.70 -5.71
CA PHE A 118 -5.73 6.21 -6.66
C PHE A 118 -6.66 7.25 -6.02
N ALA A 119 -7.12 8.22 -6.81
CA ALA A 119 -7.95 9.33 -6.33
C ALA A 119 -9.38 8.91 -5.97
N LEU A 120 -10.10 9.81 -5.29
CA LEU A 120 -11.57 9.82 -5.30
C LEU A 120 -12.11 10.01 -6.73
N PRO A 121 -13.33 9.52 -7.05
CA PRO A 121 -14.32 8.91 -6.16
C PRO A 121 -14.07 7.43 -5.84
N HIS A 122 -13.14 6.76 -6.53
CA HIS A 122 -12.77 5.36 -6.25
C HIS A 122 -11.38 5.31 -5.63
N GLU A 123 -11.25 5.94 -4.46
CA GLU A 123 -10.00 5.99 -3.71
C GLU A 123 -9.54 4.57 -3.38
N HIS A 124 -8.26 4.30 -3.64
CA HIS A 124 -7.71 2.95 -3.53
C HIS A 124 -6.20 2.96 -3.35
N ILE A 125 -5.66 1.84 -2.90
CA ILE A 125 -4.22 1.60 -2.78
C ILE A 125 -3.89 0.18 -3.20
N ALA A 126 -2.72 -0.03 -3.79
CA ALA A 126 -2.29 -1.35 -4.25
C ALA A 126 -0.77 -1.49 -4.24
N ILE A 127 -0.30 -2.73 -4.39
CA ILE A 127 1.13 -3.06 -4.57
C ILE A 127 1.35 -3.41 -6.04
N ILE A 128 2.43 -2.91 -6.64
CA ILE A 128 2.86 -3.29 -7.99
C ILE A 128 3.34 -4.75 -7.97
N SER A 129 2.76 -5.58 -8.83
CA SER A 129 3.14 -6.99 -8.97
C SER A 129 4.42 -7.17 -9.80
N ASP A 130 5.07 -8.31 -9.61
CA ASP A 130 6.10 -8.84 -10.50
C ASP A 130 5.52 -9.41 -11.81
N ARG A 131 4.21 -9.65 -11.87
CA ARG A 131 3.51 -10.05 -13.09
C ARG A 131 3.26 -8.83 -13.98
N ARG A 132 3.59 -8.97 -15.26
CA ARG A 132 3.38 -7.94 -16.29
C ARG A 132 2.58 -8.46 -17.46
N ARG A 133 1.90 -7.53 -18.14
CA ARG A 133 1.29 -7.75 -19.45
C ARG A 133 2.36 -7.85 -20.54
N PRO A 134 1.99 -8.31 -21.76
CA PRO A 134 2.90 -8.30 -22.91
C PRO A 134 3.46 -6.92 -23.26
N ASP A 135 2.73 -5.84 -22.98
CA ASP A 135 3.18 -4.45 -23.19
C ASP A 135 3.99 -3.87 -22.02
N GLY A 136 4.35 -4.72 -21.06
CA GLY A 136 5.21 -4.41 -19.91
C GLY A 136 4.52 -3.71 -18.74
N VAL A 137 3.25 -3.30 -18.87
CA VAL A 137 2.50 -2.70 -17.76
C VAL A 137 2.29 -3.75 -16.64
N PRO A 138 2.61 -3.43 -15.38
CA PRO A 138 2.48 -4.38 -14.29
C PRO A 138 1.03 -4.55 -13.83
N PHE A 139 0.75 -5.73 -13.30
CA PHE A 139 -0.47 -6.02 -12.55
C PHE A 139 -0.39 -5.35 -11.16
N ILE A 140 -1.52 -5.30 -10.47
CA ILE A 140 -1.58 -4.84 -9.08
C ILE A 140 -2.11 -5.93 -8.15
N LEU A 141 -1.56 -5.99 -6.93
CA LEU A 141 -2.06 -6.79 -5.81
C LEU A 141 -2.91 -5.86 -4.93
N HIS A 142 -4.19 -6.17 -4.76
CA HIS A 142 -5.11 -5.31 -4.02
C HIS A 142 -6.36 -6.08 -3.56
N ASN A 143 -7.19 -5.43 -2.74
CA ASN A 143 -8.53 -5.90 -2.43
C ASN A 143 -9.55 -4.79 -2.73
N GLY A 144 -10.02 -4.76 -3.98
CA GLY A 144 -11.13 -3.90 -4.43
C GLY A 144 -12.49 -4.61 -4.39
N GLY A 145 -12.54 -5.82 -3.84
CA GLY A 145 -13.71 -6.69 -3.86
C GLY A 145 -13.89 -7.50 -5.15
N PRO A 146 -14.54 -8.68 -5.08
CA PRO A 146 -15.13 -9.28 -3.87
C PRO A 146 -14.11 -9.94 -2.93
N VAL A 147 -12.88 -10.17 -3.39
CA VAL A 147 -11.76 -10.71 -2.59
C VAL A 147 -10.45 -10.02 -2.98
N ALA A 148 -9.38 -10.21 -2.21
CA ALA A 148 -8.04 -9.82 -2.67
C ALA A 148 -7.65 -10.58 -3.95
N SER A 149 -7.05 -9.84 -4.89
CA SER A 149 -6.75 -10.29 -6.24
C SER A 149 -5.43 -9.72 -6.75
N GLU A 150 -4.84 -10.42 -7.72
CA GLU A 150 -3.79 -9.91 -8.60
C GLU A 150 -4.42 -9.61 -9.97
N GLU A 151 -4.58 -8.34 -10.34
CA GLU A 151 -5.34 -7.95 -11.54
C GLU A 151 -4.61 -6.96 -12.45
N ASP A 152 -4.92 -7.05 -13.75
CA ASP A 152 -4.57 -6.02 -14.74
C ASP A 152 -5.54 -4.84 -14.58
N ARG A 153 -5.25 -4.01 -13.57
CA ARG A 153 -6.10 -2.87 -13.20
C ARG A 153 -5.34 -1.56 -13.05
N LEU A 154 -4.02 -1.54 -13.22
CA LEU A 154 -3.22 -0.33 -13.01
C LEU A 154 -3.71 0.85 -13.87
N LEU A 155 -3.93 0.61 -15.16
CA LEU A 155 -4.42 1.62 -16.12
C LEU A 155 -5.94 1.69 -16.25
N SER A 156 -6.66 0.66 -15.79
CA SER A 156 -8.12 0.58 -15.93
C SER A 156 -8.88 0.82 -14.62
N TRP A 157 -8.19 1.18 -13.54
CA TRP A 157 -8.84 1.60 -12.31
C TRP A 157 -9.69 2.85 -12.61
N PRO A 158 -10.93 2.95 -12.11
CA PRO A 158 -11.86 4.01 -12.50
C PRO A 158 -11.54 5.38 -11.89
N SER A 159 -10.36 5.55 -11.29
CA SER A 159 -9.85 6.83 -10.78
C SER A 159 -8.36 6.93 -11.06
N PRO A 160 -7.82 8.14 -11.30
CA PRO A 160 -6.43 8.32 -11.69
C PRO A 160 -5.46 7.95 -10.59
N ILE A 161 -4.24 7.57 -10.98
CA ILE A 161 -3.11 7.39 -10.07
C ILE A 161 -2.75 8.75 -9.46
N THR A 162 -2.53 8.77 -8.15
CA THR A 162 -2.23 9.99 -7.37
C THR A 162 -0.90 9.93 -6.65
N GLY A 163 -0.23 8.78 -6.68
CA GLY A 163 1.00 8.51 -5.97
C GLY A 163 1.57 7.17 -6.38
N HIS A 164 2.90 7.11 -6.47
CA HIS A 164 3.66 5.91 -6.74
C HIS A 164 4.94 5.99 -5.92
N TYR A 165 5.16 5.00 -5.06
CA TYR A 165 6.14 5.06 -3.99
C TYR A 165 6.98 3.80 -3.92
N ARG A 166 8.30 3.97 -3.87
CA ARG A 166 9.23 2.89 -3.52
C ARG A 166 9.63 2.99 -2.06
N PHE A 167 9.31 1.96 -1.28
CA PHE A 167 9.61 1.94 0.15
C PHE A 167 11.01 1.32 0.40
N PRO A 168 11.85 1.90 1.27
CA PRO A 168 13.19 1.40 1.52
C PRO A 168 13.15 -0.01 2.08
N LYS A 169 14.08 -0.87 1.67
CA LYS A 169 14.17 -2.26 2.14
C LYS A 169 14.31 -2.31 3.68
N PHE A 170 13.69 -3.31 4.29
CA PHE A 170 13.85 -3.56 5.71
C PHE A 170 15.26 -4.08 5.96
N ASP A 171 16.13 -3.17 6.35
CA ASP A 171 17.44 -3.46 6.87
C ASP A 171 17.31 -3.19 8.37
N GLY A 172 17.27 -4.24 9.22
CA GLY A 172 16.87 -4.18 10.64
C GLY A 172 17.56 -3.14 11.53
N ALA A 173 18.53 -2.38 11.01
CA ALA A 173 19.13 -1.19 11.58
C ALA A 173 18.14 -0.01 11.80
N LEU A 174 17.00 0.05 11.10
CA LEU A 174 15.98 1.09 11.34
C LEU A 174 15.29 0.99 12.72
N MET A 175 15.52 -0.09 13.49
CA MET A 175 15.09 -0.20 14.88
C MET A 175 16.15 0.22 15.91
N GLU A 176 17.42 0.42 15.53
CA GLU A 176 18.49 0.76 16.49
C GLU A 176 18.58 2.26 16.83
N THR A 177 17.88 3.14 16.11
CA THR A 177 17.87 4.59 16.43
C THR A 177 16.72 5.02 17.35
N ALA A 178 15.96 4.07 17.90
CA ALA A 178 14.85 4.33 18.80
C ALA A 178 15.01 3.64 20.18
N GLY A 179 16.25 3.42 20.61
CA GLY A 179 16.61 2.93 21.95
C GLY A 179 17.11 4.04 22.87
#